data_AF-X1TMV1-F1
#
_entry.id   AF-X1TMV1-F1
#
_cell.length_a   1.000
_cell.length_b   1.000
_cell.length_c   1.000
_cell.angle_alpha   90.00
_cell.angle_beta   90.00
_cell.angle_gamma   90.00
#
_symmetry.space_group_name_H-M   'P 1'
#
loop_
_entity.id
_entity.type
_entity.pdbx_description
1 polymer ?
#
loop_
_entity_poly.entity_id
_entity_poly.type
_entity_poly.pdbx_seq_one_letter_code
_entity_poly.pdbx_strand_id
1 'polypeptide(L)'
;MSVIDALVIATFLTPENIGANPQSMLWLLPLAAAIAVVYKATKLPTIKAQNFIKEAAILFGSIVVFIIIIALVLFALAWLITE
;
A
#
# COMPACT_ATOMS: atom_id res chain seq x y z
N MET A 1 31.08 -14.82 8.59
CA MET A 1 29.90 -14.30 7.87
C MET A 1 30.31 -14.15 6.41
N SER A 2 29.54 -14.70 5.48
CA SER A 2 29.89 -14.62 4.06
C SER A 2 29.69 -13.19 3.53
N VAL A 3 30.38 -12.84 2.45
CA VAL A 3 30.18 -11.56 1.76
C VAL A 3 28.72 -11.41 1.29
N ILE A 4 28.08 -12.51 0.92
CA ILE A 4 26.66 -12.55 0.50
C ILE A 4 25.76 -12.23 1.69
N ASP A 5 26.02 -12.80 2.87
CA ASP A 5 25.23 -12.55 4.09
C ASP A 5 25.29 -11.06 4.47
N ALA A 6 26.49 -10.47 4.39
CA ALA A 6 26.69 -9.05 4.65
C ALA A 6 25.96 -8.16 3.63
N LEU A 7 25.95 -8.55 2.35
CA LEU A 7 25.25 -7.82 1.29
C LEU A 7 23.73 -7.88 1.48
N VAL A 8 23.19 -9.06 1.80
CA VAL A 8 21.76 -9.26 2.08
C VAL A 8 21.34 -8.41 3.28
N ILE A 9 22.08 -8.46 4.39
CA ILE A 9 21.79 -7.63 5.57
C ILE A 9 21.85 -6.14 5.22
N ALA A 10 22.82 -5.71 4.41
CA ALA A 10 22.93 -4.31 4.00
C ALA A 10 21.70 -3.82 3.22
N THR A 11 21.05 -4.66 2.42
CA THR A 11 19.80 -4.29 1.71
C THR A 11 18.61 -4.02 2.64
N PHE A 12 18.61 -4.56 3.85
CA PHE A 12 17.57 -4.29 4.85
C PHE A 12 17.90 -3.12 5.78
N LEU A 13 19.17 -2.71 5.84
CA LEU A 13 19.65 -1.63 6.72
C LEU A 13 19.78 -0.28 6.01
N THR A 14 19.91 -0.29 4.68
CA THR A 14 19.97 0.95 3.91
C THR A 14 18.56 1.48 3.64
N PRO A 15 18.27 2.75 3.98
CA PRO A 15 16.97 3.33 3.66
C PRO A 15 16.73 3.32 2.15
N GLU A 16 15.62 2.73 1.73
CA GLU A 16 15.20 2.79 0.34
C GLU A 16 14.71 4.21 0.03
N ASN A 17 15.30 4.84 -0.99
CA ASN A 17 14.87 6.15 -1.42
C ASN A 17 13.68 6.01 -2.37
N ILE A 18 12.49 6.16 -1.81
CA ILE A 18 11.25 6.19 -2.60
C ILE A 18 11.02 7.64 -3.05
N GLY A 19 11.29 7.92 -4.32
CA GLY A 19 11.05 9.24 -4.89
C GLY A 19 9.58 9.65 -4.88
N ALA A 20 9.30 10.96 -4.88
CA ALA A 20 7.95 11.51 -4.98
C ALA A 20 7.45 11.56 -6.44
N ASN A 21 7.57 10.44 -7.17
CA ASN A 21 7.13 10.33 -8.55
C ASN A 21 5.85 9.45 -8.67
N PRO A 22 5.07 9.59 -9.75
CA PRO A 22 3.82 8.85 -9.91
C PRO A 22 4.00 7.31 -9.90
N GLN A 23 5.13 6.80 -10.40
CA GLN A 23 5.41 5.37 -10.41
C GLN A 23 5.66 4.85 -8.99
N SER A 24 6.37 5.61 -8.16
CA SER A 24 6.62 5.29 -6.76
C SER A 24 5.33 5.21 -5.94
N MET A 25 4.30 5.99 -6.31
CA MET A 25 2.96 5.86 -5.68
C MET A 25 2.28 4.52 -5.97
N LEU A 26 2.62 3.82 -7.06
CA LEU A 26 2.02 2.51 -7.36
C LEU A 26 2.41 1.43 -6.34
N TRP A 27 3.51 1.61 -5.58
CA TRP A 27 3.89 0.73 -4.48
C TRP A 27 2.87 0.72 -3.33
N LEU A 28 1.97 1.71 -3.27
CA LEU A 28 0.85 1.70 -2.33
C LEU A 28 -0.17 0.59 -2.65
N LEU A 29 -0.28 0.16 -3.91
CA LEU A 29 -1.24 -0.88 -4.31
C LEU A 29 -0.93 -2.26 -3.70
N PRO A 30 0.29 -2.83 -3.85
CA PRO A 30 0.61 -4.10 -3.21
C PRO A 30 0.54 -4.01 -1.68
N LEU A 31 0.92 -2.87 -1.09
CA LEU A 31 0.79 -2.65 0.35
C LEU A 31 -0.68 -2.66 0.81
N ALA A 32 -1.56 -1.91 0.13
CA ALA A 32 -2.99 -1.89 0.43
C ALA A 32 -3.64 -3.26 0.23
N ALA A 33 -3.22 -4.02 -0.79
CA ALA A 33 -3.68 -5.39 -1.02
C ALA A 33 -3.28 -6.30 0.15
N ALA A 34 -2.03 -6.24 0.61
CA ALA A 34 -1.55 -7.01 1.76
C ALA A 34 -2.35 -6.67 3.03
N ILE A 35 -2.57 -5.39 3.31
CA ILE A 35 -3.36 -4.93 4.45
C ILE A 35 -4.80 -5.47 4.37
N ALA A 36 -5.45 -5.37 3.20
CA ALA A 36 -6.82 -5.83 3.01
C ALA A 36 -6.97 -7.34 3.27
N VAL A 37 -6.02 -8.14 2.76
CA VAL A 37 -5.96 -9.60 2.95
C VAL A 37 -5.77 -9.94 4.43
N VAL A 38 -4.77 -9.36 5.09
CA VAL A 38 -4.45 -9.64 6.51
C VAL A 38 -5.59 -9.19 7.43
N TYR A 39 -6.16 -8.02 7.17
CA TYR A 39 -7.31 -7.52 7.94
C TYR A 39 -8.51 -8.47 7.85
N LYS A 40 -8.89 -8.89 6.63
CA LYS A 40 -10.02 -9.81 6.47
C LYS A 40 -9.74 -11.19 7.02
N ALA A 41 -8.48 -11.66 6.97
CA ALA A 41 -8.10 -12.96 7.49
C ALA A 41 -8.23 -13.03 9.02
N THR A 42 -7.96 -11.93 9.71
CA THR A 42 -8.03 -11.85 11.18
C THR A 42 -9.42 -11.49 11.71
N LYS A 43 -10.28 -10.89 10.88
CA LYS A 43 -11.62 -10.43 11.30
C LYS A 43 -12.76 -11.34 10.92
N LEU A 44 -12.58 -12.21 9.92
CA LEU A 44 -13.64 -13.13 9.51
C LEU A 44 -13.72 -14.34 10.45
N PRO A 45 -14.90 -14.64 11.02
CA PRO A 45 -15.07 -15.80 11.91
C PRO A 45 -14.96 -17.13 11.18
N THR A 46 -15.25 -17.16 9.87
CA THR A 46 -15.04 -18.33 9.02
C THR A 46 -14.50 -17.89 7.66
N ILE A 47 -13.42 -18.55 7.21
CA ILE A 47 -12.78 -18.25 5.93
C ILE A 47 -13.36 -19.18 4.86
N LYS A 48 -14.30 -18.66 4.06
CA LYS A 48 -14.72 -19.28 2.80
C LYS A 48 -14.05 -18.53 1.65
N ALA A 49 -13.32 -19.23 0.78
CA ALA A 49 -12.47 -18.61 -0.25
C ALA A 49 -13.21 -17.55 -1.09
N GLN A 50 -14.42 -17.84 -1.56
CA GLN A 50 -15.21 -16.88 -2.35
C GLN A 50 -15.57 -15.61 -1.57
N ASN A 51 -16.09 -15.75 -0.34
CA ASN A 51 -16.46 -14.61 0.50
C ASN A 51 -15.22 -13.82 0.92
N PHE A 52 -14.14 -14.52 1.26
CA PHE A 52 -12.87 -13.91 1.63
C PHE A 52 -12.31 -13.04 0.51
N ILE A 53 -12.21 -13.58 -0.72
CA ILE A 53 -11.71 -12.84 -1.88
C ILE A 53 -12.61 -11.64 -2.18
N LYS A 54 -13.93 -11.82 -2.18
CA LYS A 54 -14.89 -10.73 -2.41
C LYS A 54 -14.72 -9.61 -1.39
N GLU A 55 -14.65 -9.95 -0.12
CA GLU A 55 -14.52 -8.96 0.95
C GLU A 55 -13.16 -8.27 0.99
N ALA A 56 -12.09 -9.00 0.70
CA ALA A 56 -10.75 -8.43 0.56
C ALA A 56 -10.68 -7.48 -0.65
N ALA A 57 -11.28 -7.85 -1.78
CA ALA A 57 -11.35 -7.00 -2.97
C ALA A 57 -12.17 -5.72 -2.74
N ILE A 58 -13.30 -5.81 -2.02
CA ILE A 58 -14.10 -4.64 -1.63
C ILE A 58 -13.29 -3.70 -0.74
N LEU A 59 -12.59 -4.24 0.26
CA LEU A 59 -11.76 -3.44 1.16
C LEU A 59 -10.61 -2.79 0.41
N PHE A 60 -9.88 -3.55 -0.42
CA PHE A 60 -8.81 -3.02 -1.26
C PHE A 60 -9.33 -1.89 -2.17
N GLY A 61 -10.44 -2.12 -2.88
CA GLY A 61 -11.05 -1.10 -3.74
C GLY A 61 -11.43 0.17 -2.98
N SER A 62 -11.99 0.03 -1.78
CA SER A 62 -12.35 1.19 -0.94
C SER A 62 -11.13 2.02 -0.53
N ILE A 63 -10.00 1.37 -0.21
CA ILE A 63 -8.75 2.04 0.13
C ILE A 63 -8.21 2.79 -1.08
N VAL A 64 -8.21 2.16 -2.26
CA VAL A 64 -7.74 2.79 -3.51
C VAL A 64 -8.56 4.03 -3.86
N VAL A 65 -9.90 3.92 -3.81
CA VAL A 65 -10.79 5.06 -4.05
C VAL A 65 -10.51 6.20 -3.06
N PHE A 66 -10.32 5.87 -1.79
CA PHE A 66 -10.02 6.86 -0.76
C PHE A 66 -8.68 7.57 -1.00
N ILE A 67 -7.63 6.84 -1.39
CA ILE A 67 -6.32 7.40 -1.74
C ILE A 67 -6.45 8.38 -2.92
N ILE A 68 -7.23 8.02 -3.95
CA ILE A 68 -7.47 8.90 -5.11
C ILE A 68 -8.15 10.20 -4.68
N ILE A 69 -9.19 10.11 -3.85
CA ILE A 69 -9.91 11.29 -3.33
C ILE A 69 -8.95 12.19 -2.56
N ILE A 70 -8.13 11.64 -1.66
CA ILE A 70 -7.13 12.42 -0.90
C ILE A 70 -6.15 13.09 -1.85
N ALA A 71 -5.62 12.38 -2.85
CA ALA A 71 -4.66 12.94 -3.80
C ALA A 71 -5.26 14.14 -4.54
N LEU A 72 -6.50 14.05 -5.00
CA LEU A 72 -7.21 15.14 -5.66
C LEU A 72 -7.44 16.34 -4.73
N VAL A 73 -7.86 16.08 -3.49
CA VAL A 73 -8.08 17.14 -2.48
C VAL A 73 -6.78 17.85 -2.16
N LEU A 74 -5.70 17.12 -1.91
CA LEU A 74 -4.39 17.71 -1.63
C LEU A 74 -3.86 18.50 -2.82
N PHE A 75 -4.07 18.02 -4.04
CA PHE A 75 -3.71 18.75 -5.25
C PHE A 75 -4.50 20.07 -5.37
N ALA A 76 -5.82 20.03 -5.15
CA ALA A 76 -6.66 21.23 -5.16
C ALA A 76 -6.27 22.24 -4.08
N LEU A 77 -5.95 21.76 -2.87
CA LEU A 77 -5.47 22.61 -1.78
C LEU A 77 -4.10 23.23 -2.09
N ALA A 78 -3.18 22.45 -2.66
CA ALA A 78 -1.87 22.96 -3.05
C ALA A 78 -2.00 24.07 -4.11
N TRP A 79 -2.91 23.90 -5.07
CA TRP A 79 -3.23 24.93 -6.05
C TRP A 79 -3.78 26.20 -5.38
N LEU A 80 -4.80 26.05 -4.53
CA LEU A 80 -5.47 27.16 -3.84
C LEU A 80 -4.54 27.97 -2.93
N ILE A 81 -3.55 27.33 -2.31
CA ILE A 81 -2.61 28.01 -1.40
C ILE A 81 -1.46 28.69 -2.18
N THR A 82 -1.15 28.20 -3.38
CA THR A 82 -0.04 28.72 -4.19
C THR A 82 -0.47 29.92 -5.03
N GLU A 83 -1.73 30.01 -5.42
CA GLU A 83 -2.37 31.22 -5.98
C GLU A 83 -2.80 32.22 -4.89
#